data_AF-A0AAX0Z192-F1
#
_entry.id   AF-A0AAX0Z192-F1
#
_cell.length_a   1.000
_cell.length_b   1.000
_cell.length_c   1.000
_cell.angle_alpha   90.00
_cell.angle_beta   90.00
_cell.angle_gamma   90.00
#
_symmetry.space_group_name_H-M   'P 1'
#
loop_
_entity.id
_entity.type
_entity.pdbx_description
1 polymer ?
#
loop_
_entity_poly.entity_id
_entity_poly.type
_entity_poly.pdbx_seq_one_letter_code
_entity_poly.pdbx_strand_id
1 'polypeptide(L)' 'QAFYEDGTPVTKISSFTTFDLSGRWNITDAFELNASVANVFDRIAPLDPTTYGGVNYNPMHFTGALGRYFTVGAKYTFR' A
#
# COMPACT_ATOMS: atom_id res chain seq x y z
N GLN A 1 18.02 15.04 -14.45
CA GLN A 1 17.02 14.26 -15.21
C GLN A 1 17.30 12.79 -14.97
N ALA A 2 16.28 11.97 -14.73
CA ALA A 2 16.48 10.54 -14.50
C ALA A 2 16.47 9.76 -15.81
N PHE A 3 17.14 8.61 -15.83
CA PHE A 3 17.30 7.74 -17.00
C PHE A 3 16.89 6.30 -16.65
N TYR A 4 16.34 5.57 -17.61
CA TYR A 4 16.14 4.13 -17.52
C TYR A 4 17.49 3.39 -17.61
N GLU A 5 17.50 2.09 -17.33
CA GLU A 5 18.73 1.26 -17.39
C GLU A 5 19.36 1.25 -18.80
N ASP A 6 18.55 1.44 -19.84
CA ASP A 6 18.99 1.56 -21.24
C ASP A 6 19.52 2.96 -21.62
N GLY A 7 19.60 3.89 -20.67
CA GLY A 7 20.10 5.24 -20.88
C GLY A 7 19.11 6.21 -21.51
N THR A 8 17.87 5.80 -21.77
CA THR A 8 16.82 6.71 -22.27
C THR A 8 16.27 7.59 -21.15
N PRO A 9 15.96 8.88 -21.40
CA PRO A 9 15.45 9.77 -20.36
C PRO A 9 14.04 9.36 -19.93
N VAL A 10 13.76 9.39 -18.62
CA VAL A 10 12.42 9.17 -18.08
C VAL A 10 11.54 10.37 -18.41
N THR A 11 10.55 10.16 -19.27
CA THR A 11 9.61 11.21 -19.75
C THR A 11 8.20 11.06 -19.18
N LYS A 12 7.85 9.86 -18.70
CA LYS A 12 6.53 9.56 -18.17
C LYS A 12 6.63 8.49 -17.09
N ILE A 13 5.92 8.71 -15.99
CA ILE A 13 5.67 7.71 -14.95
C ILE A 13 4.26 7.16 -15.17
N SER A 14 4.10 5.85 -15.12
CA SER A 14 2.79 5.22 -15.27
C SER A 14 1.91 5.51 -14.04
N SER A 15 0.61 5.64 -14.23
CA SER A 15 -0.32 5.67 -13.09
C SER A 15 -0.52 4.26 -12.54
N PHE A 16 -0.81 4.17 -11.24
CA PHE A 16 -1.21 2.93 -10.60
C PHE A 16 -2.45 3.18 -9.73
N THR A 17 -3.21 2.11 -9.49
CA THR A 17 -4.41 2.15 -8.66
C THR A 17 -4.42 0.90 -7.80
N THR A 18 -4.62 1.10 -6.50
CA THR A 18 -4.82 0.03 -5.53
C THR A 18 -6.29 -0.02 -5.13
N PHE A 19 -6.75 -1.19 -4.70
CA PHE A 19 -8.10 -1.39 -4.15
C PHE A 19 -7.98 -2.01 -2.77
N ASP A 20 -8.58 -1.36 -1.80
CA ASP A 20 -8.53 -1.76 -0.40
C ASP A 20 -9.92 -2.23 0.05
N LEU A 21 -9.97 -3.32 0.80
CA LEU A 21 -11.19 -3.91 1.31
C LEU A 21 -11.09 -4.06 2.83
N SER A 22 -12.12 -3.62 3.55
CA SER A 22 -12.23 -3.82 4.99
C SER A 22 -13.61 -4.33 5.36
N GLY A 23 -13.66 -5.17 6.39
CA GLY A 23 -14.87 -5.76 6.92
C GLY A 23 -14.82 -5.81 8.45
N ARG A 24 -16.00 -5.70 9.06
CA ARG A 24 -16.21 -5.81 10.49
C ARG A 24 -17.39 -6.74 10.73
N TRP A 25 -17.24 -7.63 11.69
CA TRP A 25 -18.28 -8.56 12.11
C TRP A 25 -18.45 -8.54 13.63
N ASN A 26 -19.63 -8.15 14.09
CA ASN A 26 -20.05 -8.30 15.48
C ASN A 26 -20.49 -9.73 15.70
N ILE A 27 -19.61 -10.55 16.27
CA ILE A 27 -19.88 -11.96 16.54
C ILE A 27 -20.83 -12.08 17.74
N THR A 28 -20.66 -11.21 18.75
CA THR A 28 -21.59 -11.02 19.86
C THR A 28 -21.70 -9.54 20.22
N ASP A 29 -22.60 -9.17 21.13
CA ASP A 29 -22.69 -7.79 21.65
C ASP A 29 -21.41 -7.32 22.37
N ALA A 30 -20.56 -8.27 22.80
CA ALA A 30 -19.32 -8.00 23.51
C ALA A 30 -18.06 -8.24 22.66
N PHE A 31 -18.18 -8.91 21.50
CA PHE A 31 -17.04 -9.34 20.68
C PHE A 31 -17.19 -8.96 19.21
N GLU A 32 -16.21 -8.20 18.72
CA GLU A 32 -16.12 -7.74 17.33
C GLU A 32 -14.81 -8.24 16.70
N LEU A 33 -14.90 -8.73 15.48
CA LEU A 33 -13.75 -9.07 14.64
C LEU A 33 -13.67 -8.07 13.47
N ASN A 34 -12.48 -7.55 13.20
CA ASN A 34 -12.21 -6.72 12.04
C ASN A 34 -11.11 -7.33 11.18
N ALA A 35 -11.30 -7.32 9.87
CA ALA A 35 -10.31 -7.77 8.91
C ALA A 35 -10.24 -6.78 7.75
N SER A 36 -9.03 -6.51 7.27
CA SER A 36 -8.82 -5.70 6.08
C SER A 36 -7.67 -6.25 5.24
N VAL A 37 -7.76 -6.01 3.95
CA VAL A 37 -6.71 -6.24 2.98
C VAL A 37 -6.50 -4.96 2.21
N ALA A 38 -5.26 -4.46 2.24
CA ALA A 38 -4.85 -3.36 1.40
C ALA A 38 -4.21 -3.92 0.13
N ASN A 39 -4.43 -3.26 -0.99
CA ASN A 39 -3.91 -3.64 -2.30
C ASN A 39 -4.31 -5.07 -2.70
N VAL A 40 -5.63 -5.33 -2.78
CA VAL A 40 -6.19 -6.66 -3.13
C VAL A 40 -5.56 -7.25 -4.39
N PHE A 41 -5.26 -6.40 -5.38
CA PHE A 41 -4.69 -6.78 -6.68
C PHE A 41 -3.15 -6.79 -6.74
N ASP A 42 -2.47 -6.57 -5.61
CA ASP A 42 -1.01 -6.65 -5.49
C ASP A 42 -0.24 -5.79 -6.51
N ARG A 43 -0.71 -4.54 -6.71
CA ARG A 43 -0.08 -3.57 -7.59
C ARG A 43 1.00 -2.79 -6.86
N ILE A 44 2.23 -2.87 -7.35
CA ILE A 44 3.36 -2.08 -6.85
C ILE A 44 3.45 -0.77 -7.65
N ALA A 45 3.65 0.34 -6.97
CA ALA A 45 3.84 1.64 -7.58
C ALA A 45 5.05 1.62 -8.54
N PRO A 46 4.93 2.21 -9.74
CA PRO A 46 6.05 2.33 -10.65
C PRO A 46 7.14 3.22 -10.05
N LEU A 47 8.39 2.83 -10.25
CA LEU A 47 9.56 3.60 -9.82
C LEU A 47 9.58 4.95 -10.55
N ASP A 48 9.63 6.05 -9.79
CA ASP A 48 9.82 7.43 -10.27
C ASP A 48 11.25 7.93 -9.94
N PRO A 49 12.25 7.62 -10.78
CA PRO A 49 13.63 7.97 -10.47
C PRO A 49 13.89 9.49 -10.52
N THR A 50 12.92 10.32 -10.95
CA THR A 50 13.03 11.78 -10.91
C THR A 50 12.73 12.37 -9.53
N THR A 51 11.87 11.73 -8.75
CA THR A 51 11.49 12.14 -7.38
C THR A 51 12.21 11.32 -6.30
N TYR A 52 12.46 10.03 -6.55
CA TYR A 52 13.14 9.12 -5.61
C TYR A 52 14.67 9.34 -5.51
N GLY A 53 15.27 10.19 -6.35
CA GLY A 53 16.70 10.54 -6.31
C GLY A 53 17.07 11.68 -5.34
N GLY A 54 16.10 12.24 -4.61
CA GLY A 54 16.33 13.25 -3.59
C GLY A 54 16.92 12.66 -2.30
N VAL A 55 17.87 13.38 -1.68
CA VAL A 55 18.57 12.94 -0.46
C VAL A 55 17.55 12.59 0.64
N ASN A 56 17.61 11.36 1.16
CA ASN A 56 16.74 10.77 2.20
C ASN A 56 15.32 10.31 1.79
N TYR A 57 15.05 10.11 0.50
CA TYR A 57 13.79 9.48 0.08
C TYR A 57 13.87 7.94 0.22
N ASN A 58 13.06 7.34 1.10
CA ASN A 58 12.87 5.89 1.17
C ASN A 58 11.54 5.48 0.51
N PRO A 59 11.54 4.79 -0.66
CA PRO A 59 10.32 4.32 -1.30
C PRO A 59 9.47 3.40 -0.42
N MET A 60 10.09 2.66 0.51
CA MET A 60 9.39 1.77 1.46
C MET A 60 8.51 2.51 2.47
N HIS A 61 8.59 3.85 2.58
CA HIS A 61 7.73 4.63 3.47
C HIS A 61 6.34 4.92 2.88
N PHE A 62 6.11 4.60 1.60
CA PHE A 62 4.83 4.81 0.95
C PHE A 62 4.11 3.48 0.75
N THR A 63 2.80 3.48 1.02
CA THR A 63 1.93 2.31 0.92
C THR A 63 1.91 1.68 -0.48
N GLY A 64 2.26 2.44 -1.53
CA GLY A 64 2.38 1.91 -2.89
C GLY A 64 3.62 1.05 -3.17
N ALA A 65 4.67 1.14 -2.34
CA ALA A 65 5.84 0.27 -2.43
C ALA A 65 5.65 -1.05 -1.67
N LEU A 66 4.72 -1.06 -0.71
CA LEU A 66 4.25 -2.26 -0.04
C LEU A 66 3.21 -2.94 -0.94
N GLY A 67 3.40 -4.22 -1.24
CA GLY A 67 2.42 -5.02 -1.98
C GLY A 67 1.14 -5.26 -1.17
N ARG A 68 0.48 -6.37 -1.42
CA ARG A 68 -0.71 -6.77 -0.64
C ARG A 68 -0.35 -7.06 0.82
N TYR A 69 -1.09 -6.46 1.75
CA TYR A 69 -0.98 -6.78 3.18
C TYR A 69 -2.35 -6.93 3.85
N PHE A 70 -2.38 -7.74 4.90
CA PHE A 70 -3.59 -8.08 5.65
C PHE A 70 -3.49 -7.56 7.07
N THR A 71 -4.61 -7.10 7.62
CA THR A 71 -4.73 -6.72 9.02
C THR A 71 -5.94 -7.44 9.61
N VAL A 72 -5.75 -8.07 10.76
CA VAL A 72 -6.82 -8.71 11.52
C VAL A 72 -6.77 -8.16 12.94
N GLY A 73 -7.92 -7.78 13.47
CA GLY A 73 -8.07 -7.31 14.83
C GLY A 73 -9.31 -7.92 15.47
N ALA A 74 -9.32 -7.91 16.80
CA ALA A 74 -10.47 -8.30 17.59
C ALA A 74 -10.62 -7.31 18.74
N LYS A 75 -11.87 -7.01 19.09
CA LYS A 75 -12.22 -6.15 20.21
C LYS A 75 -13.18 -6.88 21.12
N TYR A 76 -12.86 -6.88 22.41
CA TYR A 76 -13.72 -7.41 23.46
C TYR A 76 -14.09 -6.32 24.46
N THR A 77 -15.37 -6.23 24.82
CA THR A 77 -15.88 -5.24 25.78
C THR A 77 -16.35 -5.95 27.04
N PHE A 78 -15.73 -5.63 28.18
CA PHE A 78 -16.12 -6.15 29.49
C PHE A 78 -17.32 -5.36 30.04
N ARG A 79 -18.24 -6.05 30.72
CA ARG A 79 -19.35 -5.48 31.50
C ARG A 79 -19.26 -5.96 32.93
#